data_AF-A0A673BVV7-F1
#
_entry.id   AF-A0A673BVV7-F1
#
_cell.length_a   1.000
_cell.length_b   1.000
_cell.length_c   1.000
_cell.angle_alpha   90.00
_cell.angle_beta   90.00
_cell.angle_gamma   90.00
#
_symmetry.space_group_name_H-M   'P 1'
#
loop_
_entity.id
_entity.type
_entity.pdbx_description
1 polymer ?
#
loop_
_entity_poly.entity_id
_entity_poly.type
_entity_poly.pdbx_seq_one_letter_code
_entity_poly.pdbx_strand_id
1 'polypeptide(L)'
;MNEIQHFNHVTPVDNCYCFLCRSFTRLPHLAGTEQNLKYAEQIMKEWQDFGLDSVEMVPYDVLLSYPNKSRPNYISIVDANGNEVFNTSLAEPVPEGYEDVSDIVPPYSAFSARGQPKGDLVYVNYGRTEDFFQLQRQMEIDVTGKIVIVRYGKIFRGNKVKNAMLAGAKGIIMFSDPADYCADGVQPYPDGWNLPGGGAQRGNVLNLNGAGDPLTPGYPAKEYTYRYSFEDGVGLPSIPVHPIGYHDAIHLLKNMGGKTPPNNWKGALNVSYRIGPGFIDDFKSHAVRMNIHTINQVTRIYNVIGKIRGALEPGTETQPAVISHSCTKLKIKRNWYLY
;
A
#
# COMPACT_ATOMS: atom_id res chain seq x y z
N MET A 1 -39.59 -25.34 0.52
CA MET A 1 -38.15 -25.00 0.66
C MET A 1 -38.12 -23.56 1.13
N ASN A 2 -37.59 -23.27 2.31
CA ASN A 2 -37.59 -21.89 2.83
C ASN A 2 -36.72 -21.01 1.93
N GLU A 3 -37.09 -19.75 1.71
CA GLU A 3 -36.38 -18.82 0.79
C GLU A 3 -34.87 -18.73 1.08
N ILE A 4 -34.48 -18.89 2.36
CA ILE A 4 -33.08 -18.96 2.81
C ILE A 4 -32.34 -20.20 2.25
N GLN A 5 -33.01 -21.35 2.19
CA GLN A 5 -32.43 -22.56 1.59
C GLN A 5 -32.33 -22.42 0.07
N HIS A 6 -33.29 -21.73 -0.57
CA HIS A 6 -33.22 -21.45 -1.99
C HIS A 6 -32.03 -20.53 -2.33
N PHE A 7 -31.81 -19.45 -1.58
CA PHE A 7 -30.67 -18.55 -1.77
C PHE A 7 -29.32 -19.29 -1.71
N ASN A 8 -29.15 -20.20 -0.74
CA ASN A 8 -27.91 -20.99 -0.61
C ASN A 8 -27.70 -22.00 -1.74
N HIS A 9 -28.76 -22.40 -2.45
CA HIS A 9 -28.67 -23.29 -3.61
C HIS A 9 -28.44 -22.54 -4.94
N VAL A 10 -28.72 -21.24 -4.99
CA VAL A 10 -28.65 -20.39 -6.20
C VAL A 10 -27.28 -19.72 -6.38
N THR A 11 -26.30 -20.00 -5.51
CA THR A 11 -24.91 -19.56 -5.69
C THR A 11 -23.99 -20.72 -6.14
N PRO A 12 -23.99 -21.10 -7.44
CA PRO A 12 -23.00 -22.04 -7.95
C PRO A 12 -21.58 -21.47 -7.78
N VAL A 13 -20.67 -22.31 -7.28
CA VAL A 13 -19.23 -21.98 -7.16
C VAL A 13 -18.64 -21.57 -8.51
N ASP A 14 -19.14 -22.16 -9.60
CA ASP A 14 -18.73 -21.87 -10.98
C ASP A 14 -19.01 -20.42 -11.40
N ASN A 15 -20.10 -19.82 -10.91
CA ASN A 15 -20.43 -18.42 -11.19
C ASN A 15 -19.46 -17.47 -10.47
N CYS A 16 -19.04 -17.80 -9.25
CA CYS A 16 -18.05 -17.00 -8.52
C CYS A 16 -16.65 -17.08 -9.16
N TYR A 17 -16.24 -18.26 -9.63
CA TYR A 17 -14.91 -18.47 -10.20
C TYR A 17 -14.76 -17.88 -11.60
N CYS A 18 -15.75 -18.12 -12.47
CA CYS A 18 -15.68 -17.70 -13.87
C CYS A 18 -16.00 -16.21 -14.07
N PHE A 19 -16.97 -15.67 -13.33
CA PHE A 19 -17.46 -14.31 -13.57
C PHE A 19 -16.70 -13.26 -12.76
N LEU A 20 -16.62 -13.42 -11.44
CA LEU A 20 -16.03 -12.42 -10.55
C LEU A 20 -14.51 -12.41 -10.58
N CYS A 21 -13.87 -13.58 -10.56
CA CYS A 21 -12.41 -13.62 -10.54
C CYS A 21 -11.82 -13.35 -11.92
N ARG A 22 -12.27 -14.02 -12.98
CA ARG A 22 -11.60 -13.91 -14.29
C ARG A 22 -11.88 -12.61 -15.04
N SER A 23 -13.08 -12.05 -14.93
CA SER A 23 -13.44 -10.82 -15.65
C SER A 23 -12.82 -9.58 -15.03
N PHE A 24 -12.82 -9.47 -13.69
CA PHE A 24 -12.34 -8.27 -13.00
C PHE A 24 -10.81 -8.24 -12.78
N THR A 25 -10.09 -9.37 -12.89
CA THR A 25 -8.63 -9.40 -12.69
C THR A 25 -7.80 -9.31 -13.98
N ARG A 26 -8.44 -9.21 -15.16
CA ARG A 26 -7.71 -9.22 -16.44
C ARG A 26 -6.85 -7.98 -16.67
N LEU A 27 -7.32 -6.81 -16.24
CA LEU A 27 -6.66 -5.52 -16.44
C LEU A 27 -6.52 -4.77 -15.12
N PRO A 28 -5.42 -3.99 -14.92
CA PRO A 28 -5.26 -3.14 -13.75
C PRO A 28 -6.40 -2.13 -13.63
N HIS A 29 -6.98 -2.02 -12.43
CA HIS A 29 -8.14 -1.16 -12.17
C HIS A 29 -7.88 -0.24 -10.96
N LEU A 30 -6.78 0.51 -11.04
CA LEU A 30 -6.41 1.48 -9.99
C LEU A 30 -7.50 2.55 -9.87
N ALA A 31 -7.81 2.97 -8.63
CA ALA A 31 -8.79 4.01 -8.37
C ALA A 31 -8.53 5.27 -9.21
N GLY A 32 -9.60 5.88 -9.74
CA GLY A 32 -9.53 7.08 -10.56
C GLY A 32 -9.04 6.87 -12.00
N THR A 33 -8.75 5.63 -12.43
CA THR A 33 -8.39 5.33 -13.83
C THR A 33 -9.63 5.04 -14.68
N GLU A 34 -9.50 5.19 -16.00
CA GLU A 34 -10.55 4.87 -16.96
C GLU A 34 -11.01 3.41 -16.86
N GLN A 35 -10.09 2.48 -16.62
CA GLN A 35 -10.43 1.06 -16.49
C GLN A 35 -11.31 0.80 -15.26
N ASN A 36 -11.06 1.48 -14.15
CA ASN A 36 -11.92 1.36 -12.97
C ASN A 36 -13.32 1.97 -13.20
N LEU A 37 -13.45 3.02 -14.02
CA LEU A 37 -14.75 3.54 -14.44
C LEU A 37 -15.51 2.52 -15.30
N LYS A 38 -14.85 1.91 -16.29
CA LYS A 38 -15.47 0.86 -17.13
C LYS A 38 -16.01 -0.30 -16.31
N TYR A 39 -15.27 -0.73 -15.28
CA TYR A 39 -15.78 -1.76 -14.36
C TYR A 39 -16.94 -1.28 -13.49
N ALA A 40 -16.94 -0.01 -13.06
CA ALA A 40 -18.09 0.55 -12.34
C ALA A 40 -19.36 0.58 -13.24
N GLU A 41 -19.23 0.96 -14.50
CA GLU A 41 -20.32 0.92 -15.49
C GLU A 41 -20.80 -0.50 -15.75
N GLN A 42 -19.88 -1.46 -15.86
CA GLN A 42 -20.20 -2.88 -15.99
C GLN A 42 -21.00 -3.40 -14.79
N ILE A 43 -20.53 -3.15 -13.56
CA ILE A 43 -21.21 -3.57 -12.33
C ILE A 43 -22.61 -2.94 -12.24
N MET A 44 -22.72 -1.65 -12.59
CA MET A 44 -24.01 -0.95 -12.60
C MET A 44 -25.01 -1.64 -13.53
N LYS A 45 -24.58 -1.99 -14.75
CA LYS A 45 -25.42 -2.69 -15.73
C LYS A 45 -25.81 -4.09 -15.25
N GLU A 46 -24.84 -4.86 -14.76
CA GLU A 46 -25.10 -6.21 -14.23
C GLU A 46 -26.10 -6.20 -13.09
N TRP A 47 -26.00 -5.24 -12.17
CA TRP A 47 -26.93 -5.09 -11.06
C TRP A 47 -28.34 -4.68 -11.50
N GLN A 48 -28.46 -3.90 -12.58
CA GLN A 48 -29.76 -3.62 -13.20
C GLN A 48 -30.35 -4.87 -13.84
N ASP A 49 -29.53 -5.65 -14.55
CA ASP A 49 -29.94 -6.91 -15.17
C ASP A 49 -30.33 -7.98 -14.14
N PHE A 50 -29.70 -7.98 -12.96
CA PHE A 50 -30.05 -8.84 -11.83
C PHE A 50 -31.37 -8.44 -11.13
N GLY A 51 -31.95 -7.29 -11.47
CA GLY A 51 -33.26 -6.85 -10.98
C GLY A 51 -33.22 -6.12 -9.64
N LEU A 52 -32.12 -5.43 -9.30
CA LEU A 52 -32.14 -4.49 -8.17
C LEU A 52 -33.12 -3.34 -8.45
N ASP A 53 -33.84 -2.88 -7.43
CA ASP A 53 -34.89 -1.84 -7.58
C ASP A 53 -34.32 -0.50 -8.04
N SER A 54 -33.11 -0.16 -7.60
CA SER A 54 -32.38 1.00 -8.12
C SER A 54 -30.89 0.76 -8.06
N VAL A 55 -30.17 1.26 -9.07
CA VAL A 55 -28.71 1.25 -9.13
C VAL A 55 -28.24 2.61 -9.59
N GLU A 56 -27.40 3.24 -8.80
CA GLU A 56 -26.86 4.58 -9.08
C GLU A 56 -25.34 4.61 -8.96
N MET A 57 -24.72 5.46 -9.76
CA MET A 57 -23.30 5.74 -9.68
C MET A 57 -23.09 7.11 -9.02
N VAL A 58 -22.39 7.12 -7.88
CA VAL A 58 -22.21 8.33 -7.07
C VAL A 58 -20.77 8.82 -7.18
N PRO A 59 -20.53 9.97 -7.83
CA PRO A 59 -19.19 10.53 -7.98
C PRO A 59 -18.75 11.33 -6.74
N TYR A 60 -17.44 11.30 -6.49
CA TYR A 60 -16.72 12.15 -5.55
C TYR A 60 -15.37 12.56 -6.14
N ASP A 61 -14.97 13.81 -5.93
CA ASP A 61 -13.69 14.35 -6.41
C ASP A 61 -12.71 14.43 -5.24
N VAL A 62 -11.92 13.36 -5.07
CA VAL A 62 -11.05 13.09 -3.90
C VAL A 62 -9.58 13.23 -4.25
N LEU A 63 -8.73 13.45 -3.24
CA LEU A 63 -7.28 13.44 -3.41
C LEU A 63 -6.77 12.02 -3.61
N LEU A 64 -6.25 11.72 -4.80
CA LEU A 64 -5.52 10.49 -5.10
C LEU A 64 -4.04 10.78 -5.35
N SER A 65 -3.25 9.72 -5.42
CA SER A 65 -1.80 9.79 -5.53
C SER A 65 -1.26 8.74 -6.48
N TYR A 66 -0.40 9.14 -7.42
CA TYR A 66 0.13 8.29 -8.48
C TYR A 66 1.64 8.54 -8.67
N PRO A 67 2.44 7.52 -9.06
CA PRO A 67 3.83 7.74 -9.45
C PRO A 67 3.91 8.52 -10.77
N ASN A 68 4.95 9.33 -10.95
CA ASN A 68 5.17 10.04 -12.20
C ASN A 68 5.70 9.08 -13.27
N LYS A 69 4.98 8.95 -14.40
CA LYS A 69 5.36 8.08 -15.53
C LYS A 69 6.69 8.48 -16.19
N SER A 70 6.99 9.79 -16.28
CA SER A 70 8.21 10.31 -16.90
C SER A 70 9.42 10.29 -15.96
N ARG A 71 9.20 10.24 -14.65
CA ARG A 71 10.25 10.25 -13.62
C ARG A 71 9.97 9.14 -12.60
N PRO A 72 10.47 7.92 -12.84
CA PRO A 72 10.17 6.78 -11.98
C PRO A 72 10.74 6.96 -10.58
N ASN A 73 10.09 6.32 -9.61
CA ASN A 73 10.58 6.25 -8.25
C ASN A 73 11.61 5.13 -8.13
N TYR A 74 12.72 5.38 -7.43
CA TYR A 74 13.69 4.35 -7.09
C TYR A 74 14.57 4.79 -5.92
N ILE A 75 15.34 3.85 -5.38
CA ILE A 75 16.36 4.10 -4.37
C ILE A 75 17.71 3.74 -4.96
N SER A 76 18.73 4.52 -4.64
CA SER A 76 20.11 4.26 -5.06
C SER A 76 21.08 4.25 -3.88
N ILE A 77 22.12 3.43 -3.98
CA ILE A 77 23.32 3.56 -3.15
C ILE A 77 24.30 4.43 -3.95
N VAL A 78 24.75 5.53 -3.34
CA VAL A 78 25.69 6.46 -3.95
C VAL A 78 27.05 6.40 -3.25
N ASP A 79 28.12 6.50 -4.02
CA ASP A 79 29.49 6.58 -3.51
C ASP A 79 29.82 7.98 -2.92
N ALA A 80 31.08 8.15 -2.50
CA ALA A 80 31.61 9.42 -1.99
C ALA A 80 31.53 10.56 -3.02
N ASN A 81 31.67 10.23 -4.31
CA ASN A 81 31.63 11.16 -5.43
C ASN A 81 30.20 11.47 -5.88
N GLY A 82 29.21 10.74 -5.36
CA GLY A 82 27.79 10.87 -5.70
C GLY A 82 27.33 10.03 -6.88
N ASN A 83 28.17 9.13 -7.39
CA ASN A 83 27.82 8.18 -8.46
C ASN A 83 26.93 7.07 -7.91
N GLU A 84 25.96 6.63 -8.70
CA GLU A 84 25.07 5.53 -8.32
C GLU A 84 25.76 4.18 -8.56
N VAL A 85 25.96 3.43 -7.48
CA VAL A 85 26.63 2.12 -7.48
C VAL A 85 25.62 0.97 -7.57
N PHE A 86 24.40 1.23 -7.08
CA PHE A 86 23.28 0.29 -7.14
C PHE A 86 21.97 1.05 -7.20
N ASN A 87 21.04 0.61 -8.04
CA ASN A 87 19.69 1.14 -8.16
C ASN A 87 18.68 0.02 -7.96
N THR A 88 17.59 0.31 -7.24
CA THR A 88 16.48 -0.63 -7.06
C THR A 88 15.69 -0.83 -8.35
N SER A 89 14.94 -1.92 -8.40
CA SER A 89 14.06 -2.24 -9.51
C SER A 89 13.01 -1.14 -9.73
N LEU A 90 12.79 -0.74 -10.98
CA LEU A 90 11.80 0.29 -11.33
C LEU A 90 10.38 -0.26 -11.37
N ALA A 91 10.24 -1.58 -11.57
CA ALA A 91 8.97 -2.29 -11.64
C ALA A 91 9.14 -3.71 -11.12
N GLU A 92 8.02 -4.36 -10.80
CA GLU A 92 8.00 -5.79 -10.47
C GLU A 92 8.18 -6.63 -11.74
N PRO A 93 8.65 -7.89 -11.60
CA PRO A 93 8.59 -8.84 -12.70
C PRO A 93 7.12 -9.03 -13.12
N VAL A 94 6.88 -8.96 -14.43
CA VAL A 94 5.53 -9.15 -15.00
C VAL A 94 5.15 -10.63 -14.84
N PRO A 95 3.99 -10.95 -14.24
CA PRO A 95 3.49 -12.33 -14.15
C PRO A 95 3.26 -12.96 -15.52
N GLU A 96 3.42 -14.28 -15.60
CA GLU A 96 3.10 -15.05 -16.81
C GLU A 96 1.64 -14.85 -17.24
N GLY A 97 1.41 -14.59 -18.52
CA GLY A 97 0.09 -14.34 -19.10
C GLY A 97 -0.38 -12.88 -19.03
N TYR A 98 0.44 -11.98 -18.51
CA TYR A 98 0.18 -10.53 -18.43
C TYR A 98 1.22 -9.70 -19.21
N GLU A 99 1.97 -10.32 -20.12
CA GLU A 99 3.05 -9.69 -20.88
C GLU A 99 2.54 -8.54 -21.77
N ASP A 100 1.33 -8.69 -22.32
CA ASP A 100 0.68 -7.68 -23.17
C ASP A 100 -0.06 -6.59 -22.37
N VAL A 101 -0.07 -6.66 -21.04
CA VAL A 101 -0.83 -5.74 -20.20
C VAL A 101 -0.03 -4.46 -19.95
N SER A 102 -0.49 -3.38 -20.58
CA SER A 102 0.02 -2.03 -20.34
C SER A 102 -0.50 -1.46 -19.01
N ASP A 103 0.08 -0.34 -18.58
CA ASP A 103 -0.39 0.45 -17.43
C ASP A 103 -0.34 -0.24 -16.06
N ILE A 104 0.50 -1.28 -15.91
CA ILE A 104 0.88 -1.78 -14.58
C ILE A 104 1.63 -0.67 -13.85
N VAL A 105 1.00 -0.15 -12.79
CA VAL A 105 1.58 0.96 -12.02
C VAL A 105 2.77 0.45 -11.22
N PRO A 106 3.97 1.04 -11.34
CA PRO A 106 5.15 0.67 -10.56
C PRO A 106 4.91 0.65 -9.04
N PRO A 107 5.72 -0.08 -8.27
CA PRO A 107 5.65 -0.02 -6.81
C PRO A 107 5.85 1.41 -6.29
N TYR A 108 4.92 1.87 -5.45
CA TYR A 108 5.03 3.17 -4.80
C TYR A 108 4.22 3.19 -3.51
N SER A 109 4.56 4.11 -2.62
CA SER A 109 3.74 4.45 -1.46
C SER A 109 2.88 5.65 -1.80
N ALA A 110 1.55 5.43 -1.88
CA ALA A 110 0.61 6.49 -2.19
C ALA A 110 0.62 7.56 -1.09
N PHE A 111 0.59 8.82 -1.52
CA PHE A 111 0.71 10.05 -0.70
C PHE A 111 2.09 10.32 -0.12
N SER A 112 3.13 9.58 -0.53
CA SER A 112 4.52 9.91 -0.16
C SER A 112 4.87 11.35 -0.52
N ALA A 113 5.61 12.04 0.34
CA ALA A 113 6.23 13.32 -0.01
C ALA A 113 7.21 13.14 -1.18
N ARG A 114 7.31 14.18 -2.01
CA ARG A 114 8.33 14.26 -3.07
C ARG A 114 9.66 14.65 -2.46
N GLY A 115 10.75 14.12 -2.99
CA GLY A 115 12.07 14.54 -2.54
C GLY A 115 13.18 13.59 -2.96
N GLN A 116 14.41 14.08 -2.81
CA GLN A 116 15.63 13.32 -3.08
C GLN A 116 16.58 13.29 -1.87
N PRO A 117 16.15 12.80 -0.69
CA PRO A 117 17.01 12.76 0.49
C PRO A 117 18.17 11.78 0.28
N LYS A 118 19.40 12.21 0.62
CA LYS A 118 20.62 11.38 0.67
C LYS A 118 21.11 11.26 2.11
N GLY A 119 21.28 10.06 2.66
CA GLY A 119 21.88 9.86 3.99
C GLY A 119 22.17 8.42 4.34
N ASP A 120 22.71 8.22 5.55
CA ASP A 120 23.02 6.88 6.03
C ASP A 120 21.75 6.09 6.31
N LEU A 121 21.86 4.78 6.14
CA LEU A 121 20.78 3.83 6.34
C LEU A 121 20.78 3.32 7.79
N VAL A 122 19.60 3.25 8.40
CA VAL A 122 19.38 2.64 9.72
C VAL A 122 18.25 1.61 9.63
N TYR A 123 18.47 0.39 10.10
CA TYR A 123 17.46 -0.65 10.15
C TYR A 123 16.64 -0.55 11.43
N VAL A 124 15.32 -0.44 11.32
CA VAL A 124 14.42 -0.19 12.45
C VAL A 124 13.33 -1.26 12.58
N ASN A 125 13.68 -2.53 12.34
CA ASN A 125 12.75 -3.65 12.53
C ASN A 125 11.39 -3.40 11.84
N TYR A 126 10.28 -3.41 12.57
CA TYR A 126 8.93 -3.12 12.06
C TYR A 126 8.55 -1.63 12.14
N GLY A 127 9.43 -0.73 12.58
CA GLY A 127 9.12 0.69 12.74
C GLY A 127 8.07 0.99 13.79
N ARG A 128 7.93 0.13 14.81
CA ARG A 128 6.99 0.33 15.91
C ARG A 128 7.56 1.36 16.89
N THR A 129 6.70 1.93 17.72
CA THR A 129 7.12 2.93 18.71
C THR A 129 8.17 2.35 19.66
N GLU A 130 8.02 1.08 20.07
CA GLU A 130 9.01 0.36 20.85
C GLU A 130 10.34 0.12 20.13
N ASP A 131 10.33 -0.04 18.80
CA ASP A 131 11.55 -0.26 18.02
C ASP A 131 12.39 1.02 17.99
N PHE A 132 11.75 2.19 17.81
CA PHE A 132 12.41 3.49 17.90
C PHE A 132 12.91 3.82 19.32
N PHE A 133 12.11 3.51 20.36
CA PHE A 133 12.57 3.67 21.73
C PHE A 133 13.75 2.77 22.07
N GLN A 134 13.76 1.54 21.57
CA GLN A 134 14.87 0.61 21.74
C GLN A 134 16.15 1.14 21.06
N LEU A 135 16.05 1.68 19.84
CA LEU A 135 17.18 2.31 19.17
C LEU A 135 17.77 3.47 19.97
N GLN A 136 16.92 4.39 20.41
CA GLN A 136 17.38 5.60 21.08
C GLN A 136 17.93 5.31 22.48
N ARG A 137 17.23 4.48 23.28
CA ARG A 137 17.54 4.32 24.71
C ARG A 137 18.47 3.16 25.02
N GLN A 138 18.41 2.07 24.27
CA GLN A 138 19.22 0.87 24.54
C GLN A 138 20.42 0.77 23.62
N MET A 139 20.29 1.25 22.38
CA MET A 139 21.34 1.15 21.38
C MET A 139 22.07 2.47 21.15
N GLU A 140 21.56 3.59 21.68
CA GLU A 140 22.13 4.94 21.54
C GLU A 140 22.32 5.34 20.07
N ILE A 141 21.38 4.92 19.21
CA ILE A 141 21.39 5.24 17.77
C ILE A 141 20.39 6.35 17.50
N ASP A 142 20.88 7.46 16.95
CA ASP A 142 20.06 8.58 16.50
C ASP A 142 19.72 8.46 15.01
N VAL A 143 18.42 8.48 14.70
CA VAL A 143 17.88 8.39 13.33
C VAL A 143 17.63 9.78 12.72
N THR A 144 17.89 10.86 13.47
CA THR A 144 17.72 12.23 13.00
C THR A 144 18.55 12.48 11.74
N GLY A 145 17.88 12.92 10.67
CA GLY A 145 18.49 13.17 9.37
C GLY A 145 18.99 11.92 8.64
N LYS A 146 18.61 10.70 9.08
CA LYS A 146 18.95 9.43 8.43
C LYS A 146 17.78 8.87 7.63
N ILE A 147 18.09 7.94 6.73
CA ILE A 147 17.07 7.16 6.02
C ILE A 147 16.86 5.88 6.80
N VAL A 148 15.62 5.57 7.15
CA VAL A 148 15.30 4.34 7.86
C VAL A 148 14.81 3.26 6.90
N ILE A 149 15.21 2.02 7.11
CA ILE A 149 14.65 0.85 6.43
C ILE A 149 13.90 -0.02 7.43
N VAL A 150 12.64 -0.35 7.10
CA VAL A 150 11.75 -1.13 7.96
C VAL A 150 11.12 -2.28 7.18
N ARG A 151 10.83 -3.38 7.87
CA ARG A 151 10.01 -4.45 7.32
C ARG A 151 8.51 -4.15 7.49
N TYR A 152 7.72 -4.57 6.51
CA TYR A 152 6.26 -4.62 6.64
C TYR A 152 5.83 -5.60 7.73
N GLY A 153 4.59 -5.46 8.23
CA GLY A 153 4.02 -6.31 9.29
C GLY A 153 3.81 -5.60 10.63
N LYS A 154 3.13 -6.29 11.55
CA LYS A 154 2.74 -5.89 12.94
C LYS A 154 1.82 -4.67 13.06
N ILE A 155 2.18 -3.54 12.46
CA ILE A 155 1.40 -2.28 12.51
C ILE A 155 1.10 -1.76 11.11
N PHE A 156 0.07 -0.93 11.00
CA PHE A 156 -0.28 -0.26 9.75
C PHE A 156 0.87 0.63 9.26
N ARG A 157 1.11 0.61 7.94
CA ARG A 157 2.25 1.30 7.32
C ARG A 157 2.28 2.81 7.56
N GLY A 158 1.13 3.49 7.60
CA GLY A 158 1.05 4.92 7.94
C GLY A 158 1.57 5.23 9.35
N ASN A 159 1.40 4.31 10.31
CA ASN A 159 1.96 4.47 11.65
C ASN A 159 3.49 4.32 11.66
N LYS A 160 4.05 3.45 10.82
CA LYS A 160 5.52 3.34 10.65
C LYS A 160 6.11 4.67 10.16
N VAL A 161 5.46 5.29 9.17
CA VAL A 161 5.87 6.60 8.64
C VAL A 161 5.75 7.69 9.72
N LYS A 162 4.62 7.75 10.44
CA LYS A 162 4.44 8.68 11.56
C LYS A 162 5.54 8.53 12.61
N ASN A 163 5.86 7.31 13.01
CA ASN A 163 6.90 7.05 14.01
C ASN A 163 8.28 7.48 13.50
N ALA A 164 8.61 7.20 12.24
CA ALA A 164 9.86 7.63 11.61
C ALA A 164 9.98 9.17 11.54
N MET A 165 8.89 9.85 11.20
CA MET A 165 8.82 11.32 11.21
C MET A 165 9.05 11.88 12.62
N LEU A 166 8.39 11.32 13.63
CA LEU A 166 8.57 11.74 15.04
C LEU A 166 10.00 11.49 15.54
N ALA A 167 10.66 10.45 15.03
CA ALA A 167 12.05 10.16 15.34
C ALA A 167 13.07 11.02 14.55
N GLY A 168 12.60 11.89 13.64
CA GLY A 168 13.46 12.79 12.86
C GLY A 168 14.10 12.17 11.61
N ALA A 169 13.61 11.00 11.17
CA ALA A 169 14.08 10.40 9.93
C ALA A 169 13.71 11.28 8.73
N LYS A 170 14.57 11.35 7.72
CA LYS A 170 14.33 12.15 6.50
C LYS A 170 13.71 11.38 5.34
N GLY A 171 13.55 10.07 5.49
CA GLY A 171 13.00 9.17 4.49
C GLY A 171 12.87 7.76 5.04
N ILE A 172 11.93 6.99 4.51
CA ILE A 172 11.63 5.64 4.97
C ILE A 172 11.47 4.67 3.80
N ILE A 173 12.23 3.59 3.85
CA ILE A 173 12.20 2.47 2.91
C ILE A 173 11.46 1.32 3.57
N MET A 174 10.49 0.73 2.88
CA MET A 174 9.74 -0.41 3.38
C MET A 174 9.99 -1.64 2.52
N PHE A 175 10.21 -2.81 3.12
CA PHE A 175 10.36 -4.06 2.36
C PHE A 175 9.56 -5.20 3.00
N SER A 176 9.24 -6.20 2.19
CA SER A 176 8.52 -7.39 2.63
C SER A 176 9.51 -8.49 2.99
N ASP A 177 9.85 -8.65 4.27
CA ASP A 177 10.78 -9.69 4.71
C ASP A 177 10.16 -11.09 4.54
N PRO A 178 10.90 -12.08 3.97
CA PRO A 178 10.39 -13.44 3.83
C PRO A 178 9.95 -14.08 5.15
N ALA A 179 10.49 -13.65 6.30
CA ALA A 179 10.05 -14.14 7.61
C ALA A 179 8.57 -13.87 7.91
N ASP A 180 7.98 -12.84 7.29
CA ASP A 180 6.58 -12.45 7.50
C ASP A 180 5.69 -12.73 6.27
N TYR A 181 6.29 -12.88 5.09
CA TYR A 181 5.57 -12.90 3.80
C TYR A 181 5.81 -14.16 2.96
N CYS A 182 6.60 -15.12 3.44
CA CYS A 182 6.81 -16.41 2.79
C CYS A 182 6.49 -17.55 3.77
N ALA A 183 5.66 -18.51 3.32
CA ALA A 183 5.40 -19.74 4.04
C ALA A 183 6.53 -20.75 3.82
N ASP A 184 6.89 -21.49 4.87
CA ASP A 184 7.95 -22.49 4.81
C ASP A 184 7.63 -23.61 3.81
N GLY A 185 8.61 -23.97 2.98
CA GLY A 185 8.48 -25.05 2.00
C GLY A 185 7.67 -24.73 0.74
N VAL A 186 7.20 -23.49 0.57
CA VAL A 186 6.42 -23.06 -0.60
C VAL A 186 7.31 -22.28 -1.57
N GLN A 187 7.21 -22.59 -2.86
CA GLN A 187 7.96 -21.85 -3.89
C GLN A 187 7.38 -20.45 -4.13
N PRO A 188 8.21 -19.46 -4.50
CA PRO A 188 7.72 -18.17 -4.95
C PRO A 188 6.85 -18.29 -6.20
N TYR A 189 5.95 -17.34 -6.41
CA TYR A 189 5.22 -17.21 -7.67
C TYR A 189 6.22 -17.05 -8.85
N PRO A 190 6.02 -17.74 -9.99
CA PRO A 190 4.81 -18.43 -10.44
C PRO A 190 4.63 -19.88 -9.97
N ASP A 191 5.70 -20.57 -9.57
CA ASP A 191 5.66 -22.01 -9.23
C ASP A 191 4.94 -22.32 -7.90
N GLY A 192 4.78 -21.31 -7.04
CA GLY A 192 3.96 -21.39 -5.84
C GLY A 192 3.29 -20.06 -5.51
N TRP A 193 2.83 -19.91 -4.26
CA TRP A 193 2.07 -18.74 -3.83
C TRP A 193 2.85 -17.81 -2.89
N ASN A 194 4.15 -18.08 -2.67
CA ASN A 194 5.01 -17.18 -1.92
C ASN A 194 5.36 -15.93 -2.71
N LEU A 195 5.70 -14.86 -1.98
CA LEU A 195 6.10 -13.59 -2.58
C LEU A 195 7.42 -13.76 -3.37
N PRO A 196 7.48 -13.39 -4.66
CA PRO A 196 8.73 -13.35 -5.42
C PRO A 196 9.64 -12.23 -4.92
N GLY A 197 10.96 -12.37 -5.10
CA GLY A 197 11.92 -11.42 -4.52
C GLY A 197 11.91 -10.02 -5.09
N GLY A 198 11.46 -9.85 -6.33
CA GLY A 198 11.17 -8.54 -6.90
C GLY A 198 9.80 -7.98 -6.52
N GLY A 199 8.94 -8.75 -5.85
CA GLY A 199 7.59 -8.34 -5.46
C GLY A 199 7.59 -7.30 -4.35
N ALA A 200 6.97 -6.15 -4.58
CA ALA A 200 6.96 -5.02 -3.68
C ALA A 200 5.53 -4.62 -3.30
N GLN A 201 5.24 -4.58 -1.99
CA GLN A 201 3.90 -4.27 -1.52
C GLN A 201 3.56 -2.78 -1.70
N ARG A 202 2.65 -2.47 -2.62
CA ARG A 202 2.01 -1.15 -2.74
C ARG A 202 1.10 -0.85 -1.55
N GLY A 203 0.86 0.43 -1.28
CA GLY A 203 -0.15 0.86 -0.31
C GLY A 203 -0.09 2.35 0.00
N ASN A 204 -1.18 2.88 0.54
CA ASN A 204 -1.20 4.26 1.05
C ASN A 204 -0.53 4.35 2.42
N VAL A 205 0.11 5.50 2.67
CA VAL A 205 0.80 5.81 3.94
C VAL A 205 0.14 6.96 4.70
N LEU A 206 -1.10 7.30 4.35
CA LEU A 206 -1.86 8.32 5.06
C LEU A 206 -2.15 7.90 6.50
N ASN A 207 -2.23 8.87 7.40
CA ASN A 207 -2.70 8.67 8.76
C ASN A 207 -3.98 9.48 9.02
N LEU A 208 -5.11 8.98 8.53
CA LEU A 208 -6.38 9.73 8.50
C LEU A 208 -7.19 9.66 9.80
N ASN A 209 -6.95 8.67 10.66
CA ASN A 209 -7.77 8.40 11.85
C ASN A 209 -9.30 8.43 11.59
N GLY A 210 -9.73 8.04 10.38
CA GLY A 210 -11.15 8.02 9.98
C GLY A 210 -11.66 9.27 9.23
N ALA A 211 -10.80 10.24 8.90
CA ALA A 211 -11.20 11.50 8.28
C ALA A 211 -11.83 11.39 6.86
N GLY A 212 -11.59 10.28 6.15
CA GLY A 212 -12.02 10.12 4.75
C GLY A 212 -11.03 10.74 3.77
N ASP A 213 -11.50 11.59 2.86
CA ASP A 213 -10.63 12.32 1.93
C ASP A 213 -9.76 13.36 2.70
N PRO A 214 -8.43 13.39 2.48
CA PRO A 214 -7.54 14.32 3.20
C PRO A 214 -7.88 15.80 3.09
N LEU A 215 -8.59 16.21 2.03
CA LEU A 215 -8.90 17.62 1.75
C LEU A 215 -10.30 18.03 2.21
N THR A 216 -11.17 17.07 2.53
CA THR A 216 -12.57 17.31 2.92
C THR A 216 -12.94 16.54 4.20
N PRO A 217 -12.18 16.67 5.29
CA PRO A 217 -12.43 15.91 6.51
C PRO A 217 -13.84 16.20 7.07
N GLY A 218 -14.64 15.15 7.22
CA GLY A 218 -16.00 15.24 7.76
C GLY A 218 -17.09 15.67 6.77
N TYR A 219 -16.75 16.02 5.53
CA TYR A 219 -17.71 16.44 4.50
C TYR A 219 -17.58 15.60 3.22
N PRO A 220 -18.66 15.38 2.46
CA PRO A 220 -18.57 14.67 1.19
C PRO A 220 -17.82 15.51 0.16
N ALA A 221 -16.86 14.90 -0.55
CA ALA A 221 -16.05 15.55 -1.58
C ALA A 221 -16.84 15.78 -2.90
N LYS A 222 -17.87 16.61 -2.86
CA LYS A 222 -18.65 17.03 -4.03
C LYS A 222 -17.97 18.19 -4.76
N GLU A 223 -18.45 18.51 -5.96
CA GLU A 223 -17.87 19.56 -6.81
C GLU A 223 -17.83 20.91 -6.07
N TYR A 224 -18.90 21.25 -5.36
CA TYR A 224 -19.06 22.50 -4.61
C TYR A 224 -18.38 22.50 -3.22
N THR A 225 -17.81 21.38 -2.78
CA THR A 225 -17.25 21.27 -1.42
C THR A 225 -15.94 22.05 -1.32
N TYR A 226 -15.80 22.84 -0.26
CA TYR A 226 -14.54 23.50 0.08
C TYR A 226 -13.45 22.46 0.37
N ARG A 227 -12.26 22.67 -0.19
CA ARG A 227 -11.10 21.78 -0.04
C ARG A 227 -9.96 22.51 0.65
N TYR A 228 -9.28 21.82 1.56
CA TYR A 228 -8.01 22.30 2.08
C TYR A 228 -6.97 22.39 0.96
N SER A 229 -5.92 23.19 1.20
CA SER A 229 -4.75 23.19 0.34
C SER A 229 -4.08 21.81 0.40
N PHE A 230 -3.28 21.47 -0.61
CA PHE A 230 -2.54 20.20 -0.59
C PHE A 230 -1.55 20.09 0.57
N GLU A 231 -1.06 21.22 1.07
CA GLU A 231 -0.08 21.30 2.17
C GLU A 231 -0.75 21.06 3.53
N ASP A 232 -2.01 21.46 3.67
CA ASP A 232 -2.81 21.31 4.89
C ASP A 232 -3.63 20.01 4.93
N GLY A 233 -3.43 19.12 3.94
CA GLY A 233 -4.17 17.87 3.84
C GLY A 233 -3.94 16.96 5.05
N VAL A 234 -5.04 16.44 5.60
CA VAL A 234 -5.00 15.67 6.85
C VAL A 234 -4.24 14.36 6.67
N GLY A 235 -3.23 14.15 7.53
CA GLY A 235 -2.52 12.87 7.62
C GLY A 235 -1.55 12.60 6.47
N LEU A 236 -1.17 13.62 5.70
CA LEU A 236 -0.12 13.53 4.68
C LEU A 236 1.28 13.41 5.33
N PRO A 237 2.13 12.48 4.88
CA PRO A 237 3.51 12.40 5.36
C PRO A 237 4.36 13.55 4.80
N SER A 238 5.28 14.07 5.61
CA SER A 238 6.24 15.10 5.18
C SER A 238 7.58 14.55 4.69
N ILE A 239 7.79 13.23 4.79
CA ILE A 239 9.02 12.56 4.38
C ILE A 239 8.76 11.60 3.20
N PRO A 240 9.73 11.39 2.31
CA PRO A 240 9.61 10.41 1.23
C PRO A 240 9.53 8.98 1.74
N VAL A 241 8.68 8.17 1.11
CA VAL A 241 8.39 6.78 1.45
C VAL A 241 8.40 5.92 0.19
N HIS A 242 9.08 4.77 0.21
CA HIS A 242 9.10 3.88 -0.95
C HIS A 242 9.14 2.40 -0.56
N PRO A 243 8.30 1.55 -1.18
CA PRO A 243 8.37 0.10 -1.00
C PRO A 243 9.40 -0.51 -1.96
N ILE A 244 10.08 -1.56 -1.51
CA ILE A 244 10.99 -2.37 -2.33
C ILE A 244 10.74 -3.85 -2.12
N GLY A 245 11.15 -4.66 -3.10
CA GLY A 245 11.22 -6.11 -2.98
C GLY A 245 12.34 -6.54 -2.04
N TYR A 246 12.30 -7.77 -1.56
CA TYR A 246 13.32 -8.27 -0.65
C TYR A 246 14.66 -8.58 -1.33
N HIS A 247 14.69 -8.82 -2.64
CA HIS A 247 15.95 -8.89 -3.39
C HIS A 247 16.71 -7.56 -3.32
N ASP A 248 16.05 -6.45 -3.58
CA ASP A 248 16.64 -5.11 -3.48
C ASP A 248 17.00 -4.78 -2.02
N ALA A 249 16.20 -5.23 -1.05
CA ALA A 249 16.50 -5.06 0.36
C ALA A 249 17.80 -5.77 0.78
N ILE A 250 18.13 -6.94 0.19
CA ILE A 250 19.41 -7.63 0.43
C ILE A 250 20.58 -6.72 0.02
N HIS A 251 20.49 -6.03 -1.12
CA HIS A 251 21.55 -5.13 -1.58
C HIS A 251 21.76 -3.93 -0.65
N LEU A 252 20.69 -3.43 -0.04
CA LEU A 252 20.77 -2.37 0.97
C LEU A 252 21.26 -2.89 2.33
N LEU A 253 20.88 -4.12 2.71
CA LEU A 253 21.15 -4.65 4.06
C LEU A 253 22.48 -5.41 4.18
N LYS A 254 23.02 -5.95 3.07
CA LYS A 254 24.22 -6.82 3.09
C LYS A 254 25.45 -6.16 3.69
N ASN A 255 25.66 -4.88 3.39
CA ASN A 255 26.85 -4.13 3.78
C ASN A 255 26.57 -3.18 4.95
N MET A 256 25.41 -3.28 5.60
CA MET A 256 25.03 -2.44 6.74
C MET A 256 26.05 -2.58 7.87
N GLY A 257 26.41 -1.45 8.48
CA GLY A 257 27.33 -1.38 9.61
C GLY A 257 26.68 -1.20 10.96
N GLY A 258 27.50 -0.82 11.94
CA GLY A 258 27.03 -0.64 13.31
C GLY A 258 26.73 -1.94 14.06
N LYS A 259 25.87 -1.81 15.07
CA LYS A 259 25.61 -2.84 16.10
C LYS A 259 24.86 -4.04 15.52
N THR A 260 25.14 -5.21 16.06
CA THR A 260 24.40 -6.45 15.76
C THR A 260 22.98 -6.32 16.34
N PRO A 261 21.93 -6.68 15.58
CA PRO A 261 20.56 -6.60 16.05
C PRO A 261 20.27 -7.65 17.13
N PRO A 262 19.32 -7.38 18.04
CA PRO A 262 18.72 -8.40 18.89
C PRO A 262 18.13 -9.55 18.08
N ASN A 263 18.03 -10.74 18.67
CA ASN A 263 17.54 -11.93 17.96
C ASN A 263 16.12 -11.76 17.38
N ASN A 264 15.24 -11.03 18.07
CA ASN A 264 13.87 -10.75 17.61
C ASN A 264 13.79 -9.72 16.46
N TRP A 265 14.91 -9.11 16.06
CA TRP A 265 15.00 -8.17 14.94
C TRP A 265 15.52 -8.83 13.66
N LYS A 266 16.05 -10.05 13.72
CA LYS A 266 16.46 -10.78 12.53
C LYS A 266 15.22 -11.24 11.74
N GLY A 267 15.31 -11.18 10.41
CA GLY A 267 14.35 -11.79 9.50
C GLY A 267 14.93 -13.05 8.87
N ALA A 268 14.42 -13.41 7.69
CA ALA A 268 14.80 -14.64 6.99
C ALA A 268 15.74 -14.40 5.79
N LEU A 269 16.22 -13.17 5.59
CA LEU A 269 17.22 -12.86 4.57
C LEU A 269 18.61 -13.34 5.01
N ASN A 270 19.42 -13.76 4.04
CA ASN A 270 20.81 -14.15 4.26
C ASN A 270 21.73 -12.91 4.42
N VAL A 271 21.43 -12.07 5.41
CA VAL A 271 22.19 -10.87 5.77
C VAL A 271 22.30 -10.75 7.29
N SER A 272 23.23 -9.92 7.77
CA SER A 272 23.48 -9.76 9.20
C SER A 272 22.41 -8.96 9.95
N TYR A 273 21.56 -8.21 9.24
CA TYR A 273 20.59 -7.25 9.78
C TYR A 273 21.22 -6.22 10.73
N ARG A 274 22.51 -5.92 10.54
CA ARG A 274 23.21 -4.86 11.26
C ARG A 274 22.41 -3.56 11.21
N ILE A 275 22.40 -2.82 12.32
CA ILE A 275 21.42 -1.75 12.55
C ILE A 275 21.79 -0.45 11.84
N GLY A 276 23.06 -0.24 11.49
CA GLY A 276 23.60 1.04 11.08
C GLY A 276 24.04 1.89 12.28
N PRO A 277 24.29 3.19 12.08
CA PRO A 277 24.11 3.92 10.82
C PRO A 277 25.19 3.61 9.78
N GLY A 278 24.78 3.57 8.52
CA GLY A 278 25.69 3.50 7.36
C GLY A 278 26.20 2.10 7.05
N PHE A 279 27.20 2.03 6.18
CA PHE A 279 27.78 0.77 5.70
C PHE A 279 29.15 0.48 6.34
N ILE A 280 29.61 -0.77 6.28
CA ILE A 280 30.93 -1.20 6.77
C ILE A 280 32.02 -1.13 5.71
N ASP A 281 33.27 -1.22 6.17
CA ASP A 281 34.46 -1.47 5.37
C ASP A 281 34.59 -0.51 4.18
N ASP A 282 34.80 -1.04 2.98
CA ASP A 282 34.99 -0.27 1.75
C ASP A 282 33.76 0.57 1.36
N PHE A 283 32.61 0.31 1.98
CA PHE A 283 31.35 1.00 1.73
C PHE A 283 31.08 2.15 2.70
N LYS A 284 31.95 2.44 3.69
CA LYS A 284 31.72 3.48 4.71
C LYS A 284 31.38 4.86 4.17
N SER A 285 31.91 5.22 3.00
CA SER A 285 31.63 6.50 2.34
C SER A 285 30.35 6.52 1.52
N HIS A 286 29.69 5.37 1.37
CA HIS A 286 28.45 5.25 0.61
C HIS A 286 27.27 5.72 1.44
N ALA A 287 26.26 6.26 0.76
CA ALA A 287 25.00 6.66 1.37
C ALA A 287 23.83 6.17 0.52
N VAL A 288 22.63 6.15 1.09
CA VAL A 288 21.41 5.86 0.35
C VAL A 288 20.79 7.17 -0.12
N ARG A 289 20.29 7.20 -1.35
CA ARG A 289 19.50 8.28 -1.92
C ARG A 289 18.14 7.73 -2.33
N MET A 290 17.05 8.37 -1.89
CA MET A 290 15.72 8.09 -2.41
C MET A 290 15.43 9.05 -3.56
N ASN A 291 14.75 8.61 -4.61
CA ASN A 291 14.29 9.45 -5.71
C ASN A 291 12.77 9.31 -5.84
N ILE A 292 12.02 10.20 -5.18
CA ILE A 292 10.55 10.08 -5.10
C ILE A 292 9.86 11.27 -5.79
N HIS A 293 9.05 10.92 -6.79
CA HIS A 293 8.37 11.83 -7.71
C HIS A 293 6.87 11.53 -7.80
N THR A 294 6.26 11.09 -6.70
CA THR A 294 4.81 10.83 -6.61
C THR A 294 4.01 12.12 -6.73
N ILE A 295 2.89 12.09 -7.45
CA ILE A 295 2.01 13.23 -7.70
C ILE A 295 0.68 13.01 -6.97
N ASN A 296 0.27 13.99 -6.17
CA ASN A 296 -1.08 14.06 -5.62
C ASN A 296 -1.94 14.91 -6.57
N GLN A 297 -3.14 14.44 -6.86
CA GLN A 297 -4.09 15.12 -7.73
C GLN A 297 -5.52 14.82 -7.28
N VAL A 298 -6.41 15.79 -7.42
CA VAL A 298 -7.84 15.55 -7.24
C VAL A 298 -8.32 14.73 -8.44
N THR A 299 -8.99 13.60 -8.17
CA THR A 299 -9.44 12.69 -9.22
C THR A 299 -10.82 12.16 -8.85
N ARG A 300 -11.67 12.04 -9.87
CA ARG A 300 -13.03 11.54 -9.71
C ARG A 300 -13.02 10.04 -9.44
N ILE A 301 -13.70 9.64 -8.37
CA ILE A 301 -14.00 8.24 -8.06
C ILE A 301 -15.50 8.02 -8.13
N TYR A 302 -15.90 6.78 -8.36
CA TYR A 302 -17.28 6.38 -8.55
C TYR A 302 -17.62 5.22 -7.61
N ASN A 303 -18.65 5.40 -6.79
CA ASN A 303 -19.26 4.29 -6.06
C ASN A 303 -20.49 3.82 -6.82
N VAL A 304 -20.66 2.51 -6.98
CA VAL A 304 -21.90 1.92 -7.49
C VAL A 304 -22.73 1.49 -6.29
N ILE A 305 -23.94 2.02 -6.18
CA ILE A 305 -24.86 1.76 -5.06
C ILE A 305 -26.13 1.13 -5.63
N GLY A 306 -26.36 -0.13 -5.28
CA GLY A 306 -27.58 -0.86 -5.59
C GLY A 306 -28.48 -0.93 -4.34
N LYS A 307 -29.79 -0.82 -4.53
CA LYS A 307 -30.78 -0.89 -3.45
C LYS A 307 -31.84 -1.93 -3.79
N ILE A 308 -32.20 -2.74 -2.80
CA ILE A 308 -33.40 -3.58 -2.78
C ILE A 308 -34.31 -3.03 -1.69
N ARG A 309 -35.51 -2.62 -2.06
CA ARG A 309 -36.47 -2.01 -1.15
C ARG A 309 -37.11 -3.09 -0.29
N GLY A 310 -36.94 -2.96 1.02
CA GLY A 310 -37.63 -3.83 1.99
C GLY A 310 -39.15 -3.77 1.80
N ALA A 311 -39.80 -4.94 1.76
CA ALA A 311 -41.24 -5.05 1.55
C ALA A 311 -42.06 -4.51 2.75
N LEU A 312 -41.54 -4.66 3.98
CA LEU A 312 -42.22 -4.28 5.22
C LEU A 312 -41.74 -2.93 5.77
N GLU A 313 -40.43 -2.69 5.76
CA GLU A 313 -39.83 -1.46 6.29
C GLU A 313 -38.93 -0.77 5.25
N PRO A 314 -39.52 -0.06 4.28
CA PRO A 314 -38.76 0.60 3.22
C PRO A 314 -38.03 1.87 3.68
N GLY A 315 -38.37 2.42 4.85
CA GLY A 315 -37.86 3.71 5.36
C GLY A 315 -36.86 3.61 6.52
N THR A 316 -36.59 2.42 7.03
CA THR A 316 -35.58 2.21 8.07
C THR A 316 -34.22 1.95 7.40
N GLU A 317 -33.30 2.92 7.44
CA GLU A 317 -31.87 2.72 7.09
C GLU A 317 -31.12 1.88 8.16
N THR A 318 -31.82 1.02 8.89
CA THR A 318 -31.22 -0.05 9.70
C THR A 318 -30.91 -1.29 8.86
N GLN A 319 -30.97 -1.19 7.53
CA GLN A 319 -30.76 -2.30 6.60
C GLN A 319 -29.28 -2.74 6.53
N PRO A 320 -29.02 -4.05 6.31
CA PRO A 320 -27.67 -4.57 6.16
C PRO A 320 -27.01 -4.01 4.89
N ALA A 321 -25.99 -3.16 5.07
CA ALA A 321 -25.15 -2.71 3.97
C ALA A 321 -24.08 -3.77 3.65
N VAL A 322 -24.10 -4.31 2.42
CA VAL A 322 -23.03 -5.15 1.89
C VAL A 322 -22.09 -4.27 1.09
N ILE A 323 -20.86 -4.08 1.58
CA ILE A 323 -19.89 -3.18 0.97
C ILE A 323 -18.66 -3.97 0.52
N SER A 324 -18.28 -3.76 -0.73
CA SER A 324 -17.00 -4.20 -1.29
C SER A 324 -16.35 -3.06 -2.04
N HIS A 325 -15.02 -2.99 -2.00
CA HIS A 325 -14.27 -2.05 -2.83
C HIS A 325 -13.86 -2.74 -4.14
N SER A 326 -14.08 -2.08 -5.27
CA SER A 326 -13.59 -2.56 -6.57
C SER A 326 -12.06 -2.45 -6.70
N CYS A 327 -11.42 -1.55 -5.95
CA CYS A 327 -9.97 -1.29 -6.02
C CYS A 327 -9.13 -2.09 -5.01
N THR A 328 -9.74 -2.73 -3.99
CA THR A 328 -9.02 -3.52 -2.98
C THR A 328 -9.95 -4.52 -2.28
N LYS A 329 -9.42 -5.71 -1.95
CA LYS A 329 -10.14 -6.86 -1.37
C LYS A 329 -11.28 -6.53 -0.38
N LEU A 330 -12.39 -7.24 -0.58
CA LEU A 330 -13.60 -7.39 0.23
C LEU A 330 -13.33 -7.36 1.75
N LYS A 331 -14.05 -6.51 2.49
CA LYS A 331 -14.03 -6.49 3.96
C LYS A 331 -15.47 -6.56 4.47
N ILE A 332 -15.92 -7.76 4.86
CA ILE A 332 -17.25 -7.97 5.46
C ILE A 332 -17.19 -7.46 6.91
N LYS A 333 -17.87 -6.34 7.21
CA LYS A 333 -18.20 -5.97 8.59
C LYS A 333 -19.52 -6.67 8.96
N ARG A 334 -19.44 -7.72 9.78
CA ARG A 334 -20.60 -8.23 10.53
C ARG A 334 -20.65 -7.47 11.86
N ASN A 335 -21.58 -6.53 11.99
CA ASN A 335 -22.01 -6.06 13.31
C ASN A 335 -23.14 -6.99 13.76
N TRP A 336 -22.82 -7.91 14.68
CA TRP A 336 -23.85 -8.53 15.52
C TRP A 336 -23.84 -7.78 16.84
N TYR A 337 -24.89 -6.99 17.10
CA TYR A 337 -25.25 -6.65 18.46
C TYR A 337 -26.17 -7.77 18.95
N LEU A 338 -25.69 -8.57 19.91
CA LEU A 338 -26.53 -9.44 20.72
C LEU A 338 -26.69 -8.76 22.08
N TYR A 339 -27.95 -8.36 22.34
CA TYR A 339 -28.60 -7.90 23.57
C TYR A 339 -27.87 -6.94 24.52
#